data_AF-A0A7L5ALQ7-F1
#
_entry.id   AF-A0A7L5ALQ7-F1
#
_cell.length_a   1.000
_cell.length_b   1.000
_cell.length_c   1.000
_cell.angle_alpha   90.00
_cell.angle_beta   90.00
_cell.angle_gamma   90.00
#
_symmetry.space_group_name_H-M   'P 1'
#
loop_
_entity.id
_entity.type
_entity.pdbx_description
1 polymer ?
#
loop_
_entity_poly.entity_id
_entity_poly.type
_entity_poly.pdbx_seq_one_letter_code
_entity_poly.pdbx_strand_id
1 'polypeptide(L)'
;MDTTELIINVLGFVATLFAIFMWVPQARITWQNRNNAQKLAGVSETTQWLSAASYLLWGFFGALSGSFWVMAPSLISFPLSVATIVVVRRGRRLPPLTKSIPIIPMTTGSISVITTTAPLPIVAAVTAPIPIMSSGPTSSSGPAASSGPAASVGTSGAPGEYTATGPIPVLA
;
A
#
# COMPACT_ATOMS: atom_id res chain seq x y z
N MET A 1 -44.69 -16.07 -5.35
CA MET A 1 -43.30 -15.67 -5.05
C MET A 1 -43.16 -15.78 -3.56
N ASP A 2 -42.32 -16.69 -3.09
CA ASP A 2 -42.18 -16.95 -1.66
C ASP A 2 -41.44 -15.78 -1.00
N THR A 3 -41.72 -15.53 0.28
CA THR A 3 -41.06 -14.45 1.05
C THR A 3 -39.54 -14.59 1.03
N THR A 4 -39.04 -15.82 1.06
CA THR A 4 -37.62 -16.15 0.92
C THR A 4 -37.05 -15.71 -0.43
N GLU A 5 -37.74 -15.98 -1.54
CA GLU A 5 -37.30 -15.55 -2.87
C GLU A 5 -37.27 -14.03 -2.99
N LEU A 6 -38.29 -13.35 -2.46
CA LEU A 6 -38.34 -11.89 -2.44
C LEU A 6 -37.13 -11.32 -1.69
N ILE A 7 -36.83 -11.86 -0.50
CA ILE A 7 -35.70 -11.43 0.34
C ILE A 7 -34.37 -11.65 -0.39
N ILE A 8 -34.16 -12.83 -1.00
CA ILE A 8 -32.94 -13.13 -1.76
C ILE A 8 -32.77 -12.15 -2.93
N ASN A 9 -33.84 -11.84 -3.66
CA ASN A 9 -33.78 -10.91 -4.79
C ASN A 9 -33.46 -9.47 -4.33
N VAL A 10 -34.07 -9.00 -3.25
CA VAL A 10 -33.78 -7.67 -2.69
C VAL A 10 -32.33 -7.58 -2.20
N LEU A 11 -31.85 -8.59 -1.46
CA LEU A 11 -30.47 -8.66 -0.99
C LEU A 11 -29.48 -8.69 -2.16
N GLY A 12 -29.74 -9.53 -3.17
CA GLY A 12 -28.92 -9.64 -4.37
C GLY A 12 -28.84 -8.31 -5.13
N PHE A 13 -29.97 -7.62 -5.28
CA PHE A 13 -30.03 -6.30 -5.91
C PHE A 13 -29.21 -5.26 -5.16
N VAL A 14 -29.42 -5.14 -3.84
CA VAL A 14 -28.70 -4.18 -3.00
C VAL A 14 -27.20 -4.48 -3.00
N ALA A 15 -26.79 -5.74 -2.85
CA ALA A 15 -25.39 -6.15 -2.91
C ALA A 15 -24.76 -5.78 -4.27
N THR A 16 -25.48 -6.00 -5.37
CA THR A 16 -25.02 -5.64 -6.71
C THR A 16 -24.83 -4.12 -6.85
N LEU A 17 -25.77 -3.31 -6.34
CA LEU A 17 -25.64 -1.85 -6.34
C LEU A 17 -24.40 -1.40 -5.57
N PHE A 18 -24.16 -1.94 -4.36
CA PHE A 18 -22.97 -1.61 -3.58
C PHE A 18 -21.68 -1.99 -4.32
N ALA A 19 -21.63 -3.18 -4.92
CA ALA A 19 -20.48 -3.62 -5.69
C ALA A 19 -20.17 -2.66 -6.86
N ILE A 20 -21.20 -2.20 -7.58
CA ILE A 20 -21.06 -1.22 -8.67
C ILE A 20 -20.58 0.13 -8.12
N PHE A 21 -21.21 0.64 -7.07
CA PHE A 21 -20.87 1.95 -6.51
C PHE A 21 -19.46 1.99 -5.91
N MET A 22 -18.97 0.89 -5.33
CA MET A 22 -17.58 0.80 -4.88
C MET A 22 -16.56 0.93 -6.01
N TRP A 23 -16.93 0.53 -7.24
CA TRP A 23 -16.05 0.65 -8.40
C TRP A 23 -15.99 2.06 -9.00
N VAL A 24 -17.04 2.86 -8.84
CA VAL A 24 -17.16 4.19 -9.47
C VAL A 24 -16.01 5.14 -9.09
N PRO A 25 -15.60 5.29 -7.81
CA PRO A 25 -14.49 6.17 -7.44
C PRO A 25 -13.17 5.76 -8.11
N GLN A 26 -12.86 4.47 -8.12
CA GLN A 26 -11.62 3.96 -8.71
C GLN A 26 -11.60 4.16 -10.23
N ALA A 27 -12.72 3.87 -10.89
CA ALA A 27 -12.86 4.09 -12.33
C ALA A 27 -12.72 5.58 -12.69
N ARG A 28 -13.37 6.46 -11.92
CA ARG A 28 -13.30 7.92 -12.10
C ARG A 28 -11.88 8.45 -11.95
N ILE A 29 -11.18 8.07 -10.87
CA ILE A 29 -9.80 8.52 -10.60
C ILE A 29 -8.85 8.03 -11.70
N THR A 30 -8.99 6.77 -12.12
CA THR A 30 -8.19 6.19 -13.21
C THR A 30 -8.41 6.95 -14.52
N TRP A 31 -9.66 7.25 -14.85
CA TRP A 31 -10.02 7.97 -16.07
C TRP A 31 -9.53 9.42 -16.06
N GLN A 32 -9.68 10.13 -14.94
CA GLN A 32 -9.20 11.52 -14.79
C GLN A 32 -7.68 11.61 -14.96
N ASN A 33 -6.94 10.59 -14.52
CA ASN A 33 -5.48 10.55 -14.59
C ASN A 33 -4.93 9.80 -15.82
N ARG A 34 -5.77 9.46 -16.81
CA ARG A 34 -5.38 8.68 -18.01
C ARG A 34 -4.19 9.25 -18.81
N ASN A 35 -3.94 10.56 -18.70
CA ASN A 35 -2.86 11.27 -19.40
C ASN A 35 -1.65 11.58 -18.50
N ASN A 36 -1.63 11.10 -17.25
CA ASN A 36 -0.56 11.38 -16.29
C ASN A 36 0.11 10.07 -15.85
N ALA A 37 1.22 9.72 -16.50
CA ALA A 37 1.96 8.48 -16.25
C ALA A 37 2.43 8.35 -14.78
N GLN A 38 2.83 9.45 -14.14
CA GLN A 38 3.29 9.44 -12.74
C GLN A 38 2.17 9.04 -11.79
N LYS A 39 0.96 9.56 -12.00
CA LYS A 39 -0.20 9.19 -11.16
C LYS A 39 -0.69 7.76 -11.41
N LEU A 40 -0.50 7.23 -12.61
CA LEU A 40 -0.84 5.84 -12.96
C LEU A 40 0.22 4.83 -12.49
N ALA A 41 1.42 5.28 -12.11
CA ALA A 41 2.49 4.39 -11.63
C ALA A 41 2.11 3.64 -10.35
N GLY A 42 1.23 4.21 -9.52
CA GLY A 42 0.71 3.56 -8.31
C GLY A 42 -0.30 2.43 -8.59
N VAL A 43 -0.77 2.26 -9.83
CA VAL A 43 -1.71 1.20 -10.19
C VAL A 43 -0.96 -0.02 -10.69
N SER A 44 -1.05 -1.12 -9.94
CA SER A 44 -0.44 -2.40 -10.31
C SER A 44 -1.19 -3.07 -11.46
N GLU A 45 -0.49 -3.35 -12.57
CA GLU A 45 -1.06 -4.03 -13.74
C GLU A 45 -1.39 -5.50 -13.44
N THR A 46 -0.58 -6.18 -12.63
CA THR A 46 -0.82 -7.58 -12.24
C THR A 46 -2.09 -7.73 -11.41
N THR A 47 -2.33 -6.80 -10.49
CA THR A 47 -3.56 -6.77 -9.69
C THR A 47 -4.78 -6.61 -10.58
N GLN A 48 -4.71 -5.73 -11.60
CA GLN A 48 -5.83 -5.53 -12.52
C GLN A 48 -6.13 -6.77 -13.37
N TRP A 49 -5.09 -7.48 -13.85
CA TRP A 49 -5.28 -8.77 -14.54
C TRP A 49 -5.90 -9.83 -13.62
N LEU A 50 -5.43 -9.91 -12.38
CA LEU A 50 -5.98 -10.84 -11.39
C LEU A 50 -7.44 -10.53 -11.08
N SER A 51 -7.81 -9.25 -10.94
CA SER A 51 -9.20 -8.82 -10.79
C SER A 51 -10.05 -9.18 -12.01
N ALA A 52 -9.55 -8.95 -13.23
CA ALA A 52 -10.25 -9.31 -14.46
C ALA A 52 -10.52 -10.82 -14.55
N ALA A 53 -9.52 -11.65 -14.24
CA ALA A 53 -9.68 -13.10 -14.19
C ALA A 53 -10.67 -13.55 -13.12
N SER A 54 -10.64 -12.91 -11.94
CA SER A 54 -11.59 -13.15 -10.85
C SER A 54 -13.03 -12.84 -11.28
N TYR A 55 -13.29 -11.68 -11.89
CA TYR A 55 -14.64 -11.34 -12.39
C TYR A 55 -15.11 -12.27 -13.49
N LEU A 56 -14.20 -12.69 -14.38
CA LEU A 56 -14.53 -13.66 -15.41
C LEU A 56 -14.95 -15.00 -14.79
N LEU A 57 -14.18 -15.50 -13.81
CA LEU A 57 -14.49 -16.75 -13.12
C LEU A 57 -15.81 -16.67 -12.33
N TRP A 58 -16.04 -15.58 -11.60
CA TRP A 58 -17.29 -15.33 -10.89
C TRP A 58 -18.49 -15.17 -11.83
N GLY A 59 -18.30 -14.52 -12.98
CA GLY A 59 -19.32 -14.43 -14.02
C GLY A 59 -19.70 -15.81 -14.57
N PHE A 60 -18.70 -16.64 -14.88
CA PHE A 60 -18.93 -18.03 -15.30
C PHE A 60 -19.61 -18.86 -14.23
N PHE A 61 -19.19 -18.75 -12.97
CA PHE A 61 -19.84 -19.42 -11.85
C PHE A 61 -21.30 -18.98 -11.69
N GLY A 62 -21.59 -17.68 -11.76
CA GLY A 62 -22.96 -17.16 -11.73
C GLY A 62 -23.82 -17.68 -12.87
N ALA A 63 -23.28 -17.76 -14.08
CA ALA A 63 -23.98 -18.31 -15.24
C ALA A 63 -24.26 -19.81 -15.09
N LEU A 64 -23.26 -20.61 -14.68
CA LEU A 64 -23.40 -22.07 -14.50
C LEU A 64 -24.32 -22.43 -13.33
N SER A 65 -24.37 -21.60 -12.28
CA SER A 65 -25.26 -21.78 -11.13
C SER A 65 -26.69 -21.25 -11.38
N GLY A 66 -26.95 -20.59 -12.50
CA GLY A 66 -28.24 -19.94 -12.77
C GLY A 66 -28.55 -18.76 -11.85
N SER A 67 -27.53 -18.18 -11.19
CA SER A 67 -27.72 -17.08 -10.24
C SER A 67 -27.39 -15.73 -10.88
N PHE A 68 -28.45 -15.02 -11.29
CA PHE A 68 -28.32 -13.69 -11.89
C PHE A 68 -27.56 -12.71 -10.99
N TRP A 69 -27.86 -12.68 -9.69
CA TRP A 69 -27.25 -11.72 -8.76
C TRP A 69 -25.75 -11.94 -8.50
N VAL A 70 -25.28 -13.17 -8.70
CA VAL A 70 -23.84 -13.49 -8.64
C VAL A 70 -23.15 -13.08 -9.95
N MET A 71 -23.84 -13.24 -11.08
CA MET A 71 -23.33 -12.89 -12.41
C MET A 71 -23.31 -11.39 -12.67
N ALA A 72 -24.33 -10.65 -12.23
CA ALA A 72 -24.55 -9.23 -12.52
C ALA A 72 -23.36 -8.31 -12.22
N PRO A 73 -22.73 -8.32 -11.02
CA PRO A 73 -21.58 -7.46 -10.75
C PRO A 73 -20.38 -7.82 -11.64
N SER A 74 -20.18 -9.10 -11.94
CA SER A 74 -19.09 -9.57 -12.79
C SER A 74 -19.20 -9.03 -14.23
N LEU A 75 -20.42 -8.96 -14.78
CA LEU A 75 -20.67 -8.40 -16.12
C LEU A 75 -20.31 -6.91 -16.24
N ILE A 76 -20.37 -6.17 -15.13
CA ILE A 76 -20.04 -4.75 -15.09
C ILE A 76 -18.56 -4.55 -14.74
N SER A 77 -18.07 -5.24 -13.70
CA SER A 77 -16.70 -5.10 -13.20
C SER A 77 -15.65 -5.66 -14.17
N PHE A 78 -15.97 -6.70 -14.94
CA PHE A 78 -15.05 -7.25 -15.93
C PHE A 78 -14.64 -6.20 -17.00
N PRO A 79 -15.56 -5.59 -17.78
CA PRO A 79 -15.18 -4.59 -18.78
C PRO A 79 -14.53 -3.35 -18.14
N LEU A 80 -14.92 -2.96 -16.91
CA LEU A 80 -14.27 -1.89 -16.15
C LEU A 80 -12.80 -2.19 -15.81
N SER A 81 -12.51 -3.42 -15.40
CA SER A 81 -11.14 -3.86 -15.13
C SER A 81 -10.30 -3.88 -16.41
N VAL A 82 -10.85 -4.37 -17.53
CA VAL A 82 -10.18 -4.35 -18.84
C VAL A 82 -9.91 -2.92 -19.31
N ALA A 83 -10.88 -2.02 -19.17
CA ALA A 83 -10.70 -0.61 -19.49
C ALA A 83 -9.58 0.02 -18.65
N THR A 84 -9.50 -0.32 -17.36
CA THR A 84 -8.43 0.12 -16.46
C THR A 84 -7.06 -0.37 -16.94
N ILE A 85 -6.95 -1.65 -17.34
CA ILE A 85 -5.71 -2.21 -17.90
C ILE A 85 -5.29 -1.43 -19.16
N VAL A 86 -6.23 -1.17 -20.08
CA VAL A 86 -5.95 -0.44 -21.32
C VAL A 86 -5.49 1.00 -21.02
N VAL A 87 -6.14 1.69 -20.09
CA VAL A 87 -5.77 3.05 -19.68
C VAL A 87 -4.37 3.08 -19.06
N VAL A 88 -4.07 2.15 -18.14
CA VAL A 88 -2.75 2.05 -17.50
C VAL A 88 -1.66 1.73 -18.53
N ARG A 89 -1.89 0.75 -19.40
CA ARG A 89 -0.95 0.40 -20.49
C ARG A 89 -0.69 1.56 -21.43
N ARG A 90 -1.73 2.31 -21.80
CA ARG A 90 -1.60 3.48 -22.67
C ARG A 90 -0.88 4.62 -21.95
N GLY A 91 -1.21 4.88 -20.69
CA GLY A 91 -0.60 5.94 -19.89
C GLY A 91 0.90 5.72 -19.66
N ARG A 92 1.34 4.47 -19.52
CA ARG A 92 2.76 4.10 -19.39
C ARG A 92 3.58 4.30 -20.67
N ARG A 93 2.93 4.40 -21.84
CA ARG A 93 3.60 4.70 -23.12
C ARG A 93 3.81 6.20 -23.36
N LEU A 94 3.23 7.06 -22.53
CA LEU A 94 3.44 8.50 -22.64
C LEU A 94 4.87 8.84 -22.19
N PRO A 95 5.57 9.78 -22.88
CA PRO A 95 6.86 10.25 -22.44
C PRO A 95 6.78 10.67 -20.97
N PRO A 96 7.74 10.29 -20.12
CA PRO A 96 7.78 10.78 -18.76
C PRO A 96 7.80 12.31 -18.85
N LEU A 97 6.83 12.98 -18.22
CA LEU A 97 6.92 14.42 -18.03
C LEU A 97 8.17 14.63 -17.16
N THR A 98 9.29 14.88 -17.81
CA THR A 98 10.57 15.27 -17.25
C THR A 98 10.40 16.65 -16.61
N LYS A 99 9.66 16.69 -15.50
CA LYS A 99 9.83 17.73 -14.50
C LYS A 99 10.97 17.25 -13.62
N SER A 100 12.19 17.33 -14.17
CA SER A 100 13.39 17.33 -13.36
C SER A 100 13.25 18.51 -12.41
N ILE A 101 12.83 18.24 -11.18
CA ILE A 101 12.98 19.22 -10.12
C ILE A 101 14.48 19.31 -9.89
N PRO A 102 15.15 20.45 -10.16
CA PRO A 102 16.53 20.60 -9.77
C PRO A 102 16.58 20.48 -8.23
N ILE A 103 17.15 19.38 -7.73
CA ILE A 103 17.29 19.12 -6.29
C ILE A 103 18.31 20.09 -5.66
N ILE A 104 19.07 20.84 -6.48
CA ILE A 104 19.98 21.88 -6.02
C ILE A 104 19.85 23.08 -6.97
N PRO A 105 19.28 24.22 -6.55
CA PRO A 105 19.58 25.47 -7.23
C PRO A 105 21.09 25.70 -7.02
N MET A 106 21.89 25.54 -8.07
CA MET A 106 23.25 26.09 -8.08
C MET A 106 23.13 27.61 -8.18
N THR A 107 22.62 28.25 -7.12
CA THR A 107 23.06 29.60 -6.81
C THR A 107 24.48 29.42 -6.31
N THR A 108 25.42 29.71 -7.19
CA THR A 108 26.81 30.08 -6.90
C THR A 108 26.84 31.20 -5.86
N GLY A 109 26.56 30.86 -4.61
CA GLY A 109 27.02 31.59 -3.44
C GLY A 109 28.46 31.19 -3.23
N SER A 110 29.36 32.06 -3.66
CA SER A 110 30.80 32.06 -3.39
C SER A 110 31.18 31.34 -2.09
N ILE A 111 31.71 30.12 -2.22
CA ILE A 111 32.52 29.52 -1.18
C ILE A 111 33.82 30.32 -1.17
N SER A 112 33.93 31.28 -0.25
CA SER A 112 35.22 31.89 0.08
C SER A 112 36.11 30.81 0.67
N VAL A 113 36.97 30.24 -0.17
CA VAL A 113 38.11 29.43 0.24
C VAL A 113 39.06 30.37 0.97
N ILE A 114 38.98 30.39 2.29
CA ILE A 114 39.98 31.04 3.14
C ILE A 114 41.18 30.11 3.16
N THR A 115 42.09 30.30 2.23
CA THR A 115 43.45 29.78 2.30
C THR A 115 44.19 30.57 3.37
N THR A 116 44.23 30.07 4.61
CA THR A 116 45.19 30.53 5.62
C THR A 116 46.02 29.34 6.11
N THR A 117 47.29 29.42 5.78
CA THR A 117 48.38 28.50 6.09
C THR A 117 48.79 28.57 7.57
N ALA A 118 49.12 27.39 8.14
CA ALA A 118 49.91 27.12 9.36
C ALA A 118 49.20 27.07 10.74
N PRO A 119 49.79 26.38 11.75
CA PRO A 119 49.90 24.93 11.90
C PRO A 119 49.13 24.41 13.14
N LEU A 120 48.95 23.08 13.21
CA LEU A 120 48.30 22.35 14.30
C LEU A 120 48.79 22.74 15.72
N PRO A 121 47.87 22.77 16.70
CA PRO A 121 48.12 22.04 17.94
C PRO A 121 46.95 21.10 18.27
N ILE A 122 47.30 19.83 18.51
CA ILE A 122 46.48 18.82 19.17
C ILE A 122 46.26 19.27 20.62
N VAL A 123 45.03 19.62 21.04
CA VAL A 123 44.58 19.48 22.45
C VAL A 123 43.04 19.36 22.55
N ALA A 124 42.63 18.24 23.14
CA ALA A 124 41.46 17.95 23.97
C ALA A 124 40.03 18.15 23.44
N ALA A 125 39.32 17.02 23.43
CA ALA A 125 37.87 16.91 23.56
C ALA A 125 37.32 17.78 24.70
N VAL A 126 36.34 18.63 24.37
CA VAL A 126 35.38 19.16 25.35
C VAL A 126 33.98 18.94 24.80
N THR A 127 33.37 17.90 25.33
CA THR A 127 31.95 17.59 25.33
C THR A 127 31.12 18.81 25.75
N ALA A 128 30.19 19.24 24.91
CA ALA A 128 29.04 20.03 25.33
C ALA A 128 27.75 19.42 24.71
N PRO A 129 26.70 19.17 25.52
CA PRO A 129 25.58 18.30 25.14
C PRO A 129 24.55 19.01 24.26
N ILE A 130 23.98 18.23 23.33
CA ILE A 130 22.82 18.60 22.50
C ILE A 130 21.55 18.58 23.39
N PRO A 131 20.68 19.60 23.34
CA PRO A 131 19.44 19.60 24.12
C PRO A 131 18.42 18.62 23.54
N ILE A 132 18.07 17.60 24.33
CA ILE A 132 17.00 16.63 24.05
C ILE A 132 15.68 17.26 24.48
N MET A 133 14.79 17.53 23.53
CA MET A 133 13.39 17.85 23.83
C MET A 133 12.68 16.59 24.35
N SER A 134 12.43 16.57 25.65
CA SER A 134 11.64 15.57 26.36
C SER A 134 10.16 15.92 26.24
N SER A 135 9.39 15.11 25.51
CA SER A 135 7.92 15.06 25.64
C SER A 135 7.58 13.78 26.41
N GLY A 136 7.26 13.93 27.69
CA GLY A 136 6.98 12.82 28.60
C GLY A 136 5.63 12.13 28.35
N PRO A 137 5.49 10.87 28.80
CA PRO A 137 4.22 10.14 28.79
C PRO A 137 3.36 10.47 30.02
N THR A 138 2.10 10.83 29.79
CA THR A 138 1.08 10.82 30.84
C THR A 138 0.54 9.40 31.02
N SER A 139 0.84 8.81 32.17
CA SER A 139 0.27 7.55 32.64
C SER A 139 -0.80 7.88 33.69
N SER A 140 -2.03 7.38 33.52
CA SER A 140 -2.97 7.19 34.62
C SER A 140 -3.36 5.72 34.68
N SER A 141 -2.98 5.06 35.78
CA SER A 141 -3.28 3.67 36.10
C SER A 141 -3.99 3.62 37.46
N GLY A 142 -5.16 2.98 37.51
CA GLY A 142 -5.79 2.47 38.73
C GLY A 142 -5.39 1.00 38.99
N PRO A 143 -5.58 0.44 40.21
CA PRO A 143 -4.87 -0.77 40.64
C PRO A 143 -5.73 -2.05 40.80
N ALA A 144 -5.01 -3.19 40.77
CA ALA A 144 -5.17 -4.45 41.54
C ALA A 144 -6.38 -5.39 41.23
N ALA A 145 -6.30 -6.73 41.28
CA ALA A 145 -5.26 -7.73 41.54
C ALA A 145 -5.79 -9.18 41.30
N SER A 146 -4.85 -10.15 41.18
CA SER A 146 -4.92 -11.61 41.50
C SER A 146 -5.84 -12.52 40.64
N SER A 147 -5.56 -13.80 40.32
CA SER A 147 -4.58 -14.84 40.74
C SER A 147 -4.63 -16.02 39.73
N GLY A 148 -3.53 -16.78 39.53
CA GLY A 148 -3.46 -18.00 38.69
C GLY A 148 -4.05 -19.27 39.36
N PRO A 149 -3.65 -20.54 39.04
CA PRO A 149 -2.69 -21.01 38.01
C PRO A 149 -3.03 -22.34 37.25
N ALA A 150 -2.16 -22.70 36.28
CA ALA A 150 -1.60 -24.04 35.94
C ALA A 150 -2.29 -25.11 35.02
N ALA A 151 -1.40 -25.68 34.16
CA ALA A 151 -1.36 -27.02 33.52
C ALA A 151 -2.24 -27.28 32.25
N SER A 152 -1.82 -27.97 31.16
CA SER A 152 -0.60 -28.73 30.80
C SER A 152 -0.58 -29.12 29.29
N VAL A 153 0.61 -29.09 28.67
CA VAL A 153 1.29 -30.12 27.81
C VAL A 153 0.76 -30.57 26.42
N GLY A 154 1.68 -30.56 25.43
CA GLY A 154 1.73 -31.39 24.20
C GLY A 154 2.11 -30.58 22.94
N THR A 155 3.37 -30.29 22.57
CA THR A 155 4.54 -31.08 22.07
C THR A 155 4.52 -31.44 20.57
N SER A 156 5.45 -30.77 19.86
CA SER A 156 6.32 -31.18 18.72
C SER A 156 5.81 -31.33 17.28
N GLY A 157 6.52 -30.63 16.36
CA GLY A 157 6.49 -30.84 14.91
C GLY A 157 7.39 -29.90 14.08
N ALA A 158 8.73 -30.04 14.23
CA ALA A 158 9.85 -29.73 13.31
C ALA A 158 10.17 -28.28 12.84
N PRO A 159 11.46 -27.87 12.87
CA PRO A 159 11.96 -26.59 12.38
C PRO A 159 12.56 -26.68 10.97
N GLY A 160 12.27 -25.70 10.11
CA GLY A 160 12.99 -25.43 8.87
C GLY A 160 13.94 -24.26 9.07
N GLU A 161 15.24 -24.55 9.05
CA GLU A 161 16.33 -23.59 9.08
C GLU A 161 16.30 -22.67 7.85
N TYR A 162 16.37 -21.36 8.08
CA TYR A 162 16.81 -20.40 7.07
C TYR A 162 18.02 -19.66 7.63
N THR A 163 19.21 -20.12 7.26
CA THR A 163 20.48 -19.42 7.50
C THR A 163 20.50 -18.16 6.64
N ALA A 164 20.29 -16.99 7.25
CA ALA A 164 20.43 -15.70 6.58
C ALA A 164 21.88 -15.20 6.67
N THR A 165 22.42 -14.96 5.49
CA THR A 165 23.75 -14.51 5.09
C THR A 165 24.16 -13.15 5.66
N GLY A 166 25.35 -13.08 6.27
CA GLY A 166 26.28 -11.93 6.15
C GLY A 166 26.35 -10.92 7.31
N PRO A 167 27.56 -10.57 7.82
CA PRO A 167 27.75 -9.57 8.86
C PRO A 167 27.65 -8.12 8.33
N ILE A 168 27.00 -7.25 9.11
CA ILE A 168 26.86 -5.81 8.87
C ILE A 168 28.16 -5.10 9.30
N PRO A 169 28.84 -4.31 8.44
CA PRO A 169 30.00 -3.54 8.85
C PRO A 169 29.58 -2.35 9.72
N VAL A 170 30.09 -2.33 10.96
CA VAL A 170 30.04 -1.18 11.86
C VAL A 170 31.21 -0.26 11.48
N LEU A 171 30.91 0.95 11.01
CA LEU A 171 31.90 2.00 10.82
C LEU A 171 32.38 2.48 12.20
N ALA A 172 33.69 2.34 12.43
CA ALA A 172 34.42 2.88 13.57
C ALA A 172 34.67 4.39 13.43
#